data_AF-A0A925LXI2-F1
#
_entry.id   AF-A0A925LXI2-F1
#
_cell.length_a   1.000
_cell.length_b   1.000
_cell.length_c   1.000
_cell.angle_alpha   90.00
_cell.angle_beta   90.00
_cell.angle_gamma   90.00
#
_symmetry.space_group_name_H-M   'P 1'
#
loop_
_entity.id
_entity.type
_entity.pdbx_description
1 polymer ?
#
loop_
_entity_poly.entity_id
_entity_poly.type
_entity_poly.pdbx_seq_one_letter_code
_entity_poly.pdbx_strand_id
1 'polypeptide(L)'
;SDAEVAASYRSGGDSISQEEILAFLTPEQRESHEIALADLQRAKISLDALVQATGAVSYAGVRVQPAPTRRLKRGDVNLPDEEVTPGALSAVADLDPDFGLPADAPEAQRRLKFAAWLADAKNPLPARVMANRVWHLHFGQGLVSTPNDFGVSGARPSHPELLDWLAVKFIDSGWSLKALHRLIMNSSTYRQSSAFNESAMAIDADNQWLWRYTPRRLEAEAVRDAMLAVSGQINLQMGGPGFRPFTMTEFNAAFYTPMDRPEPEFNRRTVYRINVNSGKDPLLDSFDCPDPSVKTPRRGVTTTPLQALELMNNSFVQRQANHLAERAMKAAGDDVDGAIRVCYLLAVGREPTADETIRAATAARERGLNSACWALLNSTEFIYVR
;
A
#
# COMPACT_ATOMS: atom_id res chain seq x y z
N SER A 1 2.20 25.30 17.01
CA SER A 1 3.30 26.31 17.02
C SER A 1 3.10 27.25 18.21
N ASP A 2 4.10 28.05 18.61
CA ASP A 2 3.92 29.07 19.67
C ASP A 2 2.77 30.04 19.36
N ALA A 3 2.47 30.25 18.06
CA ALA A 3 1.34 31.03 17.60
C ALA A 3 -0.03 30.37 17.89
N GLU A 4 -0.13 29.04 17.94
CA GLU A 4 -1.38 28.32 18.27
C GLU A 4 -1.62 28.26 19.77
N VAL A 5 -0.58 28.11 20.58
CA VAL A 5 -0.67 28.21 22.04
C VAL A 5 -1.11 29.63 22.44
N ALA A 6 -0.55 30.64 21.77
CA ALA A 6 -0.97 32.03 21.93
C ALA A 6 -2.38 32.32 21.37
N ALA A 7 -2.92 31.51 20.45
CA ALA A 7 -4.28 31.67 19.94
C ALA A 7 -5.33 31.02 20.86
N SER A 8 -5.02 29.86 21.47
CA SER A 8 -5.89 29.18 22.43
C SER A 8 -6.05 29.96 23.74
N TYR A 9 -5.07 30.77 24.13
CA TYR A 9 -5.16 31.62 25.33
C TYR A 9 -5.99 32.91 25.12
N ARG A 10 -6.28 33.30 23.88
CA ARG A 10 -7.00 34.55 23.57
C ARG A 10 -8.52 34.48 23.80
N SER A 11 -9.10 33.32 24.12
CA SER A 11 -10.56 33.19 24.28
C SER A 11 -11.07 33.37 25.71
N GLY A 12 -10.28 33.89 26.64
CA GLY A 12 -10.78 34.25 27.98
C GLY A 12 -9.70 34.57 29.00
N GLY A 13 -9.25 35.83 29.02
CA GLY A 13 -8.33 36.38 30.04
C GLY A 13 -7.16 37.14 29.41
N ASP A 14 -6.89 38.35 29.90
CA ASP A 14 -5.78 39.21 29.45
C ASP A 14 -4.46 38.42 29.47
N SER A 15 -3.92 38.12 28.28
CA SER A 15 -2.63 37.44 28.17
C SER A 15 -1.52 38.43 28.44
N ILE A 16 -0.91 38.35 29.62
CA ILE A 16 0.28 39.14 29.98
C ILE A 16 1.42 38.71 29.05
N SER A 17 1.92 39.66 28.27
CA SER A 17 3.04 39.45 27.35
C SER A 17 4.34 39.19 28.11
N GLN A 18 5.30 38.50 27.47
CA GLN A 18 6.63 38.26 28.07
C GLN A 18 7.33 39.57 28.45
N GLU A 19 7.10 40.63 27.69
CA GLU A 19 7.63 41.98 27.95
C GLU A 19 7.04 42.59 29.22
N GLU A 20 5.74 42.41 29.47
CA GLU A 20 5.08 42.86 30.70
C GLU A 20 5.52 42.06 31.93
N ILE A 21 5.75 40.75 31.79
CA ILE A 21 6.31 39.92 32.87
C ILE A 21 7.71 40.40 33.23
N LEU A 22 8.56 40.68 32.24
CA LEU A 22 9.92 41.18 32.45
C LEU A 22 9.94 42.56 33.12
N ALA A 23 8.96 43.42 32.83
CA ALA A 23 8.83 44.74 33.45
C ALA A 23 8.57 44.67 34.97
N PHE A 24 7.85 43.65 35.45
CA PHE A 24 7.52 43.46 36.87
C PHE A 24 8.61 42.77 37.71
N LEU A 25 9.63 42.19 37.07
CA LEU A 25 10.71 41.48 37.78
C LEU A 25 11.79 42.46 38.28
N THR A 26 12.30 42.21 39.49
CA THR A 26 13.47 42.92 40.03
C THR A 26 14.73 42.56 39.24
N PRO A 27 15.82 43.35 39.31
CA PRO A 27 17.06 43.06 38.58
C PRO A 27 17.61 41.64 38.82
N GLU A 28 17.61 41.17 40.08
CA GLU A 28 18.04 39.81 40.44
C GLU A 28 17.13 38.71 39.86
N GLN A 29 15.82 38.99 39.77
CA GLN A 29 14.85 38.06 39.21
C GLN A 29 14.96 37.99 37.68
N ARG A 30 15.31 39.08 37.00
CA ARG A 30 15.58 39.08 35.55
C ARG A 30 16.83 38.29 35.21
N GLU A 31 17.90 38.46 35.97
CA GLU A 31 19.12 37.66 35.80
C GLU A 31 18.86 36.17 36.01
N SER A 32 18.11 35.81 37.06
CA SER A 32 17.68 34.43 37.30
C SER A 32 16.79 33.87 36.17
N HIS A 33 15.92 34.70 35.61
CA HIS A 33 15.06 34.33 34.49
C HIS A 33 15.85 34.10 33.19
N GLU A 34 16.84 34.96 32.89
CA GLU A 34 17.72 34.78 31.73
C GLU A 34 18.57 33.51 31.84
N ILE A 35 19.11 33.22 33.03
CA ILE A 35 19.85 31.98 33.30
C ILE A 35 18.94 30.77 33.08
N ALA A 36 17.72 30.79 33.63
CA ALA A 36 16.76 29.69 33.47
C ALA A 36 16.33 29.49 32.00
N LEU A 37 16.19 30.58 31.23
CA LEU A 37 15.89 30.52 29.79
C LEU A 37 17.05 29.90 29.00
N ALA A 38 18.28 30.30 29.30
CA ALA A 38 19.48 29.74 28.68
C ALA A 38 19.66 28.26 29.04
N ASP A 39 19.32 27.86 30.27
CA ASP A 39 19.31 26.46 30.70
C ASP A 39 18.20 25.66 29.99
N LEU A 40 17.00 26.22 29.87
CA LEU A 40 15.89 25.60 29.12
C LEU A 40 16.23 25.40 27.64
N GLN A 41 16.85 26.40 27.00
CA GLN A 41 17.31 26.28 25.62
C GLN A 41 18.40 25.22 25.48
N ARG A 42 19.39 25.18 26.39
CA ARG A 42 20.43 24.13 26.40
C ARG A 42 19.83 22.74 26.61
N ALA A 43 18.86 22.60 27.50
CA ALA A 43 18.16 21.35 27.75
C ALA A 43 17.34 20.91 26.53
N LYS A 44 16.64 21.82 25.85
CA LYS A 44 15.91 21.54 24.59
C LYS A 44 16.85 21.07 23.48
N ILE A 45 17.97 21.77 23.27
CA ILE A 45 18.98 21.39 22.27
C ILE A 45 19.56 20.01 22.60
N SER A 46 19.85 19.74 23.87
CA SER A 46 20.38 18.44 24.32
C SER A 46 19.34 17.32 24.16
N LEU A 47 18.06 17.61 24.43
CA LEU A 47 16.96 16.66 24.22
C LEU A 47 16.77 16.36 22.73
N ASP A 48 16.75 17.37 21.86
CA ASP A 48 16.64 17.17 20.41
C ASP A 48 17.83 16.37 19.87
N ALA A 49 19.04 16.65 20.35
CA ALA A 49 20.23 15.87 20.01
C ALA A 49 20.15 14.42 20.50
N LEU A 50 19.63 14.17 21.70
CA LEU A 50 19.41 12.82 22.23
C LEU A 50 18.30 12.07 21.48
N VAL A 51 17.22 12.74 21.10
CA VAL A 51 16.12 12.16 20.30
C VAL A 51 16.61 11.82 18.89
N GLN A 52 17.51 12.62 18.31
CA GLN A 52 18.15 12.28 17.04
C GLN A 52 19.24 11.20 17.18
N ALA A 53 19.97 11.15 18.29
CA ALA A 53 21.03 10.18 18.55
C ALA A 53 20.50 8.81 19.00
N THR A 54 19.31 8.74 19.60
CA THR A 54 18.60 7.49 19.91
C THR A 54 17.94 6.97 18.64
N GLY A 55 18.78 6.53 17.70
CA GLY A 55 18.37 5.88 16.47
C GLY A 55 17.33 4.80 16.74
N ALA A 56 16.17 4.98 16.10
CA ALA A 56 15.03 4.07 16.08
C ALA A 56 14.34 3.84 17.44
N VAL A 57 13.23 4.56 17.67
CA VAL A 57 12.16 4.10 18.56
C VAL A 57 11.80 2.66 18.17
N SER A 58 12.19 1.72 19.02
CA SER A 58 11.89 0.31 18.84
C SER A 58 10.67 -0.04 19.67
N TYR A 59 9.57 -0.35 19.00
CA TYR A 59 8.36 -0.83 19.67
C TYR A 59 8.56 -2.30 20.04
N ALA A 60 8.75 -2.58 21.33
CA ALA A 60 8.71 -3.94 21.86
C ALA A 60 7.32 -4.21 22.42
N GLY A 61 6.61 -5.16 21.83
CA GLY A 61 5.36 -5.67 22.41
C GLY A 61 5.67 -6.50 23.65
N VAL A 62 5.02 -6.21 24.77
CA VAL A 62 5.04 -7.09 25.95
C VAL A 62 4.11 -8.27 25.66
N ARG A 63 4.66 -9.48 25.61
CA ARG A 63 3.86 -10.71 25.49
C ARG A 63 3.22 -11.00 26.84
N VAL A 64 1.90 -11.14 26.87
CA VAL A 64 1.15 -11.45 28.08
C VAL A 64 0.55 -12.83 27.91
N GLN A 65 0.72 -13.67 28.94
CA GLN A 65 0.14 -15.00 28.94
C GLN A 65 -1.39 -14.89 28.82
N PRO A 66 -2.03 -15.56 27.83
CA PRO A 66 -3.46 -15.50 27.68
C PRO A 66 -4.17 -16.11 28.89
N ALA A 67 -5.30 -15.53 29.27
CA ALA A 67 -6.17 -16.12 30.28
C ALA A 67 -6.72 -17.49 29.80
N PRO A 68 -7.06 -18.38 30.73
CA PRO A 68 -7.74 -19.64 30.40
C PRO A 68 -8.95 -19.40 29.50
N THR A 69 -9.01 -20.12 28.39
CA THR A 69 -10.17 -20.08 27.49
C THR A 69 -11.17 -21.12 27.95
N ARG A 70 -12.45 -20.76 28.01
CA ARG A 70 -13.52 -21.66 28.45
C ARG A 70 -14.61 -21.76 27.39
N ARG A 71 -15.23 -22.94 27.28
CA ARG A 71 -16.44 -23.12 26.49
C ARG A 71 -17.56 -22.32 27.16
N LEU A 72 -18.31 -21.55 26.38
CA LEU A 72 -19.44 -20.77 26.88
C LEU A 72 -20.73 -21.56 26.70
N LYS A 73 -21.54 -21.70 27.76
CA LYS A 73 -22.85 -22.36 27.63
C LYS A 73 -23.75 -21.53 26.71
N ARG A 74 -24.12 -22.10 25.56
CA ARG A 74 -24.94 -21.44 24.53
C ARG A 74 -24.35 -20.10 24.03
N GLY A 75 -23.04 -19.88 24.20
CA GLY A 75 -22.37 -18.64 23.81
C GLY A 75 -22.52 -17.47 24.78
N ASP A 76 -23.12 -17.67 25.96
CA ASP A 76 -23.23 -16.61 26.97
C ASP A 76 -21.89 -16.40 27.69
N VAL A 77 -21.35 -15.18 27.57
CA VAL A 77 -20.06 -14.77 28.16
C VAL A 77 -20.06 -14.82 29.69
N ASN A 78 -21.24 -14.79 30.32
CA ASN A 78 -21.39 -14.85 31.78
C ASN A 78 -21.48 -16.29 32.31
N LEU A 79 -21.56 -17.29 31.42
CA LEU A 79 -21.72 -18.70 31.80
C LEU A 79 -20.54 -19.55 31.27
N PRO A 80 -19.32 -19.34 31.79
CA PRO A 80 -18.17 -20.17 31.45
C PRO A 80 -18.38 -21.60 31.96
N ASP A 81 -17.99 -22.57 31.14
CA ASP A 81 -18.09 -23.99 31.43
C ASP A 81 -16.70 -24.61 31.57
N GLU A 82 -16.44 -25.73 30.88
CA GLU A 82 -15.14 -26.39 30.83
C GLU A 82 -14.05 -25.50 30.24
N GLU A 83 -12.85 -25.66 30.79
CA GLU A 83 -11.63 -25.07 30.25
C GLU A 83 -11.17 -25.86 29.02
N VAL A 84 -10.80 -25.15 27.97
CA VAL A 84 -10.35 -25.76 26.71
C VAL A 84 -8.85 -25.63 26.56
N THR A 85 -8.21 -26.69 26.09
CA THR A 85 -6.79 -26.71 25.76
C THR A 85 -6.52 -26.09 24.39
N PRO A 86 -5.28 -25.62 24.13
CA PRO A 86 -4.89 -25.17 22.80
C PRO A 86 -4.96 -26.31 21.79
N GLY A 87 -5.59 -26.07 20.65
CA GLY A 87 -5.68 -27.02 19.55
C GLY A 87 -5.97 -26.35 18.21
N ALA A 88 -6.12 -27.17 17.18
CA ALA A 88 -6.49 -26.76 15.83
C ALA A 88 -7.87 -27.26 15.42
N LEU A 89 -8.26 -27.00 14.17
CA LEU A 89 -9.52 -27.47 13.63
C LEU A 89 -9.43 -28.97 13.32
N SER A 90 -10.36 -29.75 13.89
CA SER A 90 -10.52 -31.19 13.60
C SER A 90 -10.99 -31.49 12.17
N ALA A 91 -11.30 -30.47 11.37
CA ALA A 91 -11.74 -30.60 9.99
C ALA A 91 -10.62 -31.02 9.01
N VAL A 92 -9.35 -30.93 9.42
CA VAL A 92 -8.21 -31.40 8.63
C VAL A 92 -7.88 -32.83 9.05
N ALA A 93 -8.46 -33.80 8.34
CA ALA A 93 -8.48 -35.21 8.75
C ALA A 93 -7.09 -35.85 8.99
N ASP A 94 -6.07 -35.43 8.22
CA ASP A 94 -4.74 -36.04 8.28
C ASP A 94 -3.83 -35.46 9.38
N LEU A 95 -4.35 -34.55 10.20
CA LEU A 95 -3.61 -33.89 11.27
C LEU A 95 -4.34 -33.97 12.61
N ASP A 96 -3.57 -34.24 13.66
CA ASP A 96 -4.08 -34.21 15.02
C ASP A 96 -4.45 -32.76 15.40
N PRO A 97 -5.71 -32.48 15.78
CA PRO A 97 -6.09 -31.16 16.27
C PRO A 97 -5.60 -30.89 17.70
N ASP A 98 -5.21 -31.92 18.47
CA ASP A 98 -4.66 -31.71 19.81
C ASP A 98 -3.16 -31.38 19.74
N PHE A 99 -2.77 -30.26 20.35
CA PHE A 99 -1.36 -29.89 20.42
C PHE A 99 -0.59 -30.61 21.53
N GLY A 100 -1.28 -31.35 22.40
CA GLY A 100 -0.72 -31.99 23.59
C GLY A 100 -0.19 -30.97 24.60
N LEU A 101 -0.80 -29.78 24.63
CA LEU A 101 -0.41 -28.69 25.52
C LEU A 101 -1.41 -28.54 26.66
N PRO A 102 -0.95 -28.29 27.90
CA PRO A 102 -1.85 -27.96 28.99
C PRO A 102 -2.55 -26.61 28.74
N ALA A 103 -3.67 -26.41 29.43
CA ALA A 103 -4.51 -25.23 29.25
C ALA A 103 -3.83 -23.91 29.67
N ASP A 104 -2.75 -23.97 30.46
CA ASP A 104 -1.91 -22.86 30.91
C ASP A 104 -0.59 -22.74 30.14
N ALA A 105 -0.36 -23.56 29.10
CA ALA A 105 0.88 -23.58 28.32
C ALA A 105 1.30 -22.17 27.82
N PRO A 106 2.60 -21.81 27.83
CA PRO A 106 3.06 -20.50 27.39
C PRO A 106 2.58 -20.13 25.97
N GLU A 107 2.19 -18.86 25.77
CA GLU A 107 1.67 -18.36 24.48
C GLU A 107 2.61 -18.72 23.30
N ALA A 108 3.92 -18.60 23.51
CA ALA A 108 4.93 -18.92 22.51
C ALA A 108 4.85 -20.39 22.05
N GLN A 109 4.61 -21.33 22.97
CA GLN A 109 4.48 -22.75 22.63
C GLN A 109 3.19 -23.03 21.84
N ARG A 110 2.08 -22.38 22.23
CA ARG A 110 0.80 -22.48 21.51
C ARG A 110 0.94 -22.02 20.06
N ARG A 111 1.54 -20.84 19.85
CA ARG A 111 1.77 -20.28 18.51
C ARG A 111 2.68 -21.15 17.67
N LEU A 112 3.72 -21.73 18.28
CA LEU A 112 4.63 -22.64 17.58
C LEU A 112 3.93 -23.93 17.14
N LYS A 113 3.13 -24.56 18.02
CA LYS A 113 2.33 -25.75 17.67
C LYS A 113 1.31 -25.46 16.57
N PHE A 114 0.61 -24.33 16.66
CA PHE A 114 -0.31 -23.91 15.60
C PHE A 114 0.41 -23.64 14.27
N ALA A 115 1.58 -22.99 14.30
CA ALA A 115 2.36 -22.75 13.09
C ALA A 115 2.84 -24.06 12.45
N ALA A 116 3.27 -25.03 13.25
CA ALA A 116 3.67 -26.35 12.77
C ALA A 116 2.48 -27.10 12.15
N TRP A 117 1.31 -27.11 12.80
CA TRP A 117 0.08 -27.70 12.24
C TRP A 117 -0.38 -27.00 10.96
N LEU A 118 -0.30 -25.66 10.93
CA LEU A 118 -0.72 -24.87 9.78
C LEU A 118 0.19 -25.11 8.58
N ALA A 119 1.50 -25.18 8.77
CA ALA A 119 2.48 -25.34 7.70
C ALA A 119 2.86 -26.82 7.43
N ASP A 120 2.18 -27.78 8.07
CA ASP A 120 2.42 -29.19 7.82
C ASP A 120 2.06 -29.55 6.37
N ALA A 121 2.89 -30.38 5.73
CA ALA A 121 2.67 -30.81 4.35
C ALA A 121 1.38 -31.63 4.17
N LYS A 122 0.88 -32.25 5.26
CA LYS A 122 -0.42 -32.93 5.29
C LYS A 122 -1.59 -31.96 5.38
N ASN A 123 -1.36 -30.67 5.63
CA ASN A 123 -2.39 -29.65 5.53
C ASN A 123 -2.47 -29.14 4.07
N PRO A 124 -3.51 -29.51 3.30
CA PRO A 124 -3.58 -29.12 1.89
C PRO A 124 -4.00 -27.66 1.71
N LEU A 125 -4.65 -27.05 2.70
CA LEU A 125 -5.30 -25.74 2.56
C LEU A 125 -4.30 -24.59 2.37
N PRO A 126 -3.26 -24.41 3.20
CA PRO A 126 -2.35 -23.27 3.06
C PRO A 126 -1.65 -23.24 1.70
N ALA A 127 -1.20 -24.40 1.21
CA ALA A 127 -0.51 -24.49 -0.07
C ALA A 127 -1.46 -24.18 -1.24
N ARG A 128 -2.68 -24.75 -1.25
CA ARG A 128 -3.71 -24.45 -2.27
C ARG A 128 -4.11 -22.99 -2.26
N VAL A 129 -4.37 -22.42 -1.08
CA VAL A 129 -4.76 -21.01 -0.93
C VAL A 129 -3.64 -20.09 -1.42
N MET A 130 -2.38 -20.37 -1.05
CA MET A 130 -1.25 -19.55 -1.48
C MET A 130 -0.99 -19.68 -2.99
N ALA A 131 -1.05 -20.89 -3.55
CA ALA A 131 -0.92 -21.12 -4.98
C ALA A 131 -2.00 -20.36 -5.78
N ASN A 132 -3.24 -20.43 -5.32
CA ASN A 132 -4.33 -19.67 -5.94
C ASN A 132 -4.15 -18.16 -5.82
N ARG A 133 -3.62 -17.65 -4.70
CA ARG A 133 -3.32 -16.22 -4.54
C ARG A 133 -2.22 -15.75 -5.49
N VAL A 134 -1.13 -16.51 -5.61
CA VAL A 134 -0.06 -16.19 -6.56
C VAL A 134 -0.58 -16.24 -7.99
N TRP A 135 -1.38 -17.25 -8.33
CA TRP A 135 -2.04 -17.34 -9.62
C TRP A 135 -2.94 -16.12 -9.88
N HIS A 136 -3.81 -15.79 -8.93
CA HIS A 136 -4.72 -14.65 -9.00
C HIS A 136 -3.98 -13.33 -9.28
N LEU A 137 -2.84 -13.09 -8.61
CA LEU A 137 -2.07 -11.87 -8.81
C LEU A 137 -1.43 -11.78 -10.21
N HIS A 138 -1.11 -12.92 -10.83
CA HIS A 138 -0.57 -12.95 -12.20
C HIS A 138 -1.65 -12.81 -13.27
N PHE A 139 -2.80 -13.47 -13.10
CA PHE A 139 -3.84 -13.58 -14.12
C PHE A 139 -5.07 -12.68 -13.87
N GLY A 140 -5.15 -11.98 -12.74
CA GLY A 140 -6.30 -11.16 -12.33
C GLY A 140 -7.46 -11.96 -11.74
N GLN A 141 -7.52 -13.27 -11.99
CA GLN A 141 -8.50 -14.20 -11.41
C GLN A 141 -7.81 -15.46 -10.91
N GLY A 142 -8.17 -15.93 -9.71
CA GLY A 142 -7.68 -17.20 -9.19
C GLY A 142 -8.34 -18.38 -9.89
N LEU A 143 -7.69 -19.55 -9.84
CA LEU A 143 -8.32 -20.82 -10.21
C LEU A 143 -9.59 -21.06 -9.38
N VAL A 144 -9.55 -20.69 -8.10
CA VAL A 144 -10.73 -20.44 -7.26
C VAL A 144 -10.98 -18.94 -7.26
N SER A 145 -12.13 -18.53 -7.79
CA SER A 145 -12.48 -17.11 -7.95
C SER A 145 -12.77 -16.37 -6.64
N THR A 146 -12.87 -17.09 -5.52
CA THR A 146 -13.03 -16.61 -4.14
C THR A 146 -11.74 -16.81 -3.33
N PRO A 147 -10.74 -15.91 -3.37
CA PRO A 147 -9.42 -16.17 -2.79
C PRO A 147 -9.39 -16.39 -1.27
N ASN A 148 -10.42 -15.96 -0.54
CA ASN A 148 -10.55 -16.12 0.91
C ASN A 148 -11.52 -17.24 1.33
N ASP A 149 -12.23 -17.87 0.39
CA ASP A 149 -13.21 -18.90 0.71
C ASP A 149 -13.02 -20.10 -0.21
N PHE A 150 -12.45 -21.16 0.36
CA PHE A 150 -12.24 -22.47 -0.27
C PHE A 150 -13.24 -23.51 0.28
N GLY A 151 -14.19 -23.06 1.10
CA GLY A 151 -15.24 -23.91 1.67
C GLY A 151 -16.40 -24.12 0.69
N VAL A 152 -17.48 -24.70 1.20
CA VAL A 152 -18.70 -25.01 0.41
C VAL A 152 -19.37 -23.75 -0.14
N SER A 153 -19.24 -22.63 0.57
CA SER A 153 -19.77 -21.33 0.15
C SER A 153 -18.89 -20.62 -0.88
N GLY A 154 -17.65 -21.09 -1.07
CA GLY A 154 -16.71 -20.57 -2.04
C GLY A 154 -16.94 -21.13 -3.45
N ALA A 155 -16.26 -20.53 -4.43
CA ALA A 155 -16.25 -21.05 -5.79
C ALA A 155 -15.44 -22.34 -5.89
N ARG A 156 -15.86 -23.24 -6.79
CA ARG A 156 -15.06 -24.42 -7.14
C ARG A 156 -13.88 -24.01 -8.02
N PRO A 157 -12.74 -24.72 -7.94
CA PRO A 157 -11.61 -24.47 -8.83
C PRO A 157 -11.98 -24.76 -10.28
N SER A 158 -11.64 -23.84 -11.19
CA SER A 158 -11.78 -24.06 -12.65
C SER A 158 -10.87 -25.20 -13.14
N HIS A 159 -9.66 -25.28 -12.58
CA HIS A 159 -8.65 -26.29 -12.89
C HIS A 159 -8.17 -26.97 -11.60
N PRO A 160 -8.91 -27.95 -11.05
CA PRO A 160 -8.58 -28.58 -9.76
C PRO A 160 -7.21 -29.26 -9.77
N GLU A 161 -6.90 -30.03 -10.82
CA GLU A 161 -5.64 -30.76 -10.94
C GLU A 161 -4.44 -29.81 -11.01
N LEU A 162 -4.57 -28.69 -11.73
CA LEU A 162 -3.54 -27.66 -11.80
C LEU A 162 -3.31 -27.00 -10.44
N LEU A 163 -4.37 -26.67 -9.72
CA LEU A 163 -4.27 -26.10 -8.37
C LEU A 163 -3.54 -27.04 -7.41
N ASP A 164 -3.87 -28.34 -7.46
CA ASP A 164 -3.27 -29.35 -6.61
C ASP A 164 -1.81 -29.57 -6.97
N TRP A 165 -1.49 -29.61 -8.25
CA TRP A 165 -0.13 -29.70 -8.74
C TRP A 165 0.72 -28.49 -8.32
N LEU A 166 0.19 -27.27 -8.42
CA LEU A 166 0.88 -26.05 -7.98
C LEU A 166 1.10 -26.05 -6.46
N ALA A 167 0.12 -26.52 -5.68
CA ALA A 167 0.24 -26.64 -4.23
C ALA A 167 1.36 -27.62 -3.83
N VAL A 168 1.42 -28.79 -4.46
CA VAL A 168 2.50 -29.76 -4.25
C VAL A 168 3.85 -29.16 -4.64
N LYS A 169 3.96 -28.51 -5.81
CA LYS A 169 5.21 -27.85 -6.22
C LYS A 169 5.64 -26.74 -5.27
N PHE A 170 4.70 -26.04 -4.67
CA PHE A 170 5.00 -25.02 -3.68
C PHE A 170 5.60 -25.64 -2.41
N ILE A 171 5.02 -26.73 -1.90
CA ILE A 171 5.56 -27.49 -0.76
C ILE A 171 6.95 -28.07 -1.09
N ASP A 172 7.09 -28.77 -2.23
CA ASP A 172 8.35 -29.37 -2.69
C ASP A 172 9.49 -28.36 -2.81
N SER A 173 9.17 -27.11 -3.14
CA SER A 173 10.15 -26.01 -3.25
C SER A 173 10.60 -25.43 -1.90
N GLY A 174 10.15 -26.02 -0.78
CA GLY A 174 10.37 -25.48 0.56
C GLY A 174 9.57 -24.19 0.80
N TRP A 175 8.34 -24.12 0.29
CA TRP A 175 7.45 -22.96 0.42
C TRP A 175 8.02 -21.67 -0.20
N SER A 176 8.83 -21.79 -1.25
CA SER A 176 9.47 -20.66 -1.90
C SER A 176 8.52 -19.94 -2.85
N LEU A 177 8.02 -18.76 -2.45
CA LEU A 177 7.20 -17.91 -3.31
C LEU A 177 7.93 -17.58 -4.62
N LYS A 178 9.25 -17.32 -4.56
CA LYS A 178 10.06 -17.03 -5.74
C LYS A 178 10.10 -18.20 -6.72
N ALA A 179 10.19 -19.43 -6.22
CA ALA A 179 10.14 -20.62 -7.08
C ALA A 179 8.78 -20.77 -7.74
N LEU A 180 7.68 -20.56 -6.99
CA LEU A 180 6.32 -20.63 -7.52
C LEU A 180 6.04 -19.54 -8.56
N HIS A 181 6.44 -18.29 -8.31
CA HIS A 181 6.35 -17.21 -9.30
C HIS A 181 7.12 -17.58 -10.58
N ARG A 182 8.37 -18.04 -10.47
CA ARG A 182 9.18 -18.43 -11.63
C ARG A 182 8.53 -19.57 -12.42
N LEU A 183 7.97 -20.57 -11.74
CA LEU A 183 7.26 -21.68 -12.37
C LEU A 183 6.09 -21.19 -13.21
N ILE A 184 5.25 -20.32 -12.64
CA ILE A 184 4.10 -19.74 -13.35
C ILE A 184 4.56 -18.85 -14.51
N MET A 185 5.53 -17.96 -14.29
CA MET A 185 6.00 -17.01 -15.30
C MET A 185 6.69 -17.69 -16.50
N ASN A 186 7.24 -18.89 -16.30
CA ASN A 186 7.84 -19.68 -17.38
C ASN A 186 6.85 -20.61 -18.10
N SER A 187 5.59 -20.69 -17.65
CA SER A 187 4.56 -21.48 -18.31
C SER A 187 4.25 -20.96 -19.72
N SER A 188 3.69 -21.82 -20.58
CA SER A 188 3.10 -21.36 -21.85
C SER A 188 1.95 -20.40 -21.58
N THR A 189 1.10 -20.70 -20.59
CA THR A 189 -0.08 -19.92 -20.20
C THR A 189 0.25 -18.46 -19.89
N TYR A 190 1.30 -18.21 -19.11
CA TYR A 190 1.73 -16.84 -18.77
C TYR A 190 2.32 -16.08 -19.98
N ARG A 191 2.94 -16.79 -20.92
CA ARG A 191 3.58 -16.22 -22.11
C ARG A 191 2.65 -16.13 -23.33
N GLN A 192 1.35 -16.41 -23.15
CA GLN A 192 0.37 -16.29 -24.22
C GLN A 192 0.21 -14.82 -24.66
N SER A 193 -0.20 -14.63 -25.91
CA SER A 193 -0.55 -13.31 -26.41
C SER A 193 -1.83 -12.79 -25.74
N SER A 194 -1.93 -11.47 -25.59
CA SER A 194 -3.15 -10.76 -25.20
C SER A 194 -4.08 -10.46 -26.40
N ALA A 195 -3.74 -10.96 -27.61
CA ALA A 195 -4.48 -10.74 -28.84
C ALA A 195 -5.93 -11.22 -28.73
N PHE A 196 -6.83 -10.44 -29.33
CA PHE A 196 -8.25 -10.77 -29.37
C PHE A 196 -8.52 -11.92 -30.36
N ASN A 197 -9.32 -12.89 -29.94
CA ASN A 197 -9.83 -13.94 -30.79
C ASN A 197 -11.35 -14.02 -30.62
N GLU A 198 -12.07 -13.73 -31.70
CA GLU A 198 -13.54 -13.66 -31.69
C GLU A 198 -14.20 -14.99 -31.34
N SER A 199 -13.67 -16.11 -31.87
CA SER A 199 -14.21 -17.45 -31.61
C SER A 199 -14.04 -17.86 -30.15
N ALA A 200 -12.90 -17.55 -29.53
CA ALA A 200 -12.64 -17.84 -28.13
C ALA A 200 -13.47 -16.94 -27.20
N MET A 201 -13.59 -15.65 -27.54
CA MET A 201 -14.43 -14.68 -26.82
C MET A 201 -15.91 -15.10 -26.78
N ALA A 202 -16.42 -15.68 -27.86
CA ALA A 202 -17.81 -16.16 -27.92
C ALA A 202 -18.07 -17.36 -26.99
N ILE A 203 -17.03 -18.14 -26.65
CA ILE A 203 -17.13 -19.33 -25.79
C ILE A 203 -16.84 -18.97 -24.33
N ASP A 204 -15.81 -18.15 -24.09
CA ASP A 204 -15.30 -17.81 -22.77
C ASP A 204 -14.90 -16.33 -22.70
N ALA A 205 -15.89 -15.47 -22.51
CA ALA A 205 -15.67 -14.04 -22.42
C ALA A 205 -14.86 -13.63 -21.17
N ASP A 206 -15.01 -14.37 -20.07
CA ASP A 206 -14.34 -14.12 -18.79
C ASP A 206 -12.88 -14.60 -18.79
N ASN A 207 -12.45 -15.31 -19.84
CA ASN A 207 -11.14 -15.93 -19.95
C ASN A 207 -10.83 -16.91 -18.80
N GLN A 208 -11.86 -17.59 -18.28
CA GLN A 208 -11.74 -18.58 -17.21
C GLN A 208 -10.86 -19.77 -17.64
N TRP A 209 -10.88 -20.12 -18.93
CA TRP A 209 -10.10 -21.19 -19.55
C TRP A 209 -8.77 -20.71 -20.14
N LEU A 210 -8.41 -19.44 -19.89
CA LEU A 210 -7.07 -18.89 -20.11
C LEU A 210 -6.61 -18.99 -21.57
N TRP A 211 -7.48 -18.69 -22.52
CA TRP A 211 -7.16 -18.72 -23.96
C TRP A 211 -6.29 -17.52 -24.41
N ARG A 212 -6.12 -16.51 -23.55
CA ARG A 212 -5.19 -15.39 -23.73
C ARG A 212 -4.61 -14.93 -22.39
N TYR A 213 -3.57 -14.09 -22.44
CA TYR A 213 -3.20 -13.29 -21.27
C TYR A 213 -4.19 -12.11 -21.13
N THR A 214 -4.68 -11.87 -19.91
CA THR A 214 -5.65 -10.79 -19.64
C THR A 214 -4.87 -9.49 -19.39
N PRO A 215 -5.11 -8.41 -20.16
CA PRO A 215 -4.56 -7.10 -19.85
C PRO A 215 -4.93 -6.68 -18.42
N ARG A 216 -3.95 -6.20 -17.66
CA ARG A 216 -4.16 -5.82 -16.25
C ARG A 216 -4.01 -4.33 -16.09
N ARG A 217 -5.00 -3.71 -15.47
CA ARG A 217 -4.88 -2.33 -15.01
C ARG A 217 -3.92 -2.29 -13.82
N LEU A 218 -3.05 -1.29 -13.79
CA LEU A 218 -2.21 -0.99 -12.64
C LEU A 218 -3.08 -0.70 -11.41
N GLU A 219 -2.62 -1.18 -10.26
CA GLU A 219 -3.21 -0.86 -8.96
C GLU A 219 -2.94 0.61 -8.60
N ALA A 220 -3.75 1.21 -7.73
CA ALA A 220 -3.65 2.60 -7.34
C ALA A 220 -2.23 3.06 -6.95
N GLU A 221 -1.57 2.27 -6.09
CA GLU A 221 -0.21 2.52 -5.65
C GLU A 221 0.80 2.43 -6.81
N ALA A 222 0.57 1.51 -7.74
CA ALA A 222 1.42 1.33 -8.91
C ALA A 222 1.21 2.44 -9.95
N VAL A 223 0.00 2.99 -10.10
CA VAL A 223 -0.25 4.17 -10.94
C VAL A 223 0.55 5.36 -10.43
N ARG A 224 0.47 5.63 -9.12
CA ARG A 224 1.24 6.71 -8.48
C ARG A 224 2.75 6.49 -8.61
N ASP A 225 3.24 5.29 -8.32
CA ASP A 225 4.66 4.95 -8.43
C ASP A 225 5.14 5.01 -9.89
N ALA A 226 4.31 4.63 -10.87
CA ALA A 226 4.62 4.76 -12.30
C ALA A 226 4.79 6.22 -12.70
N MET A 227 3.91 7.12 -12.25
CA MET A 227 4.04 8.56 -12.51
C MET A 227 5.35 9.13 -11.97
N LEU A 228 5.72 8.76 -10.75
CA LEU A 228 7.02 9.12 -10.15
C LEU A 228 8.21 8.53 -10.93
N ALA A 229 8.08 7.30 -11.41
CA ALA A 229 9.15 6.62 -12.14
C ALA A 229 9.40 7.23 -13.50
N VAL A 230 8.34 7.55 -14.26
CA VAL A 230 8.46 8.16 -15.59
C VAL A 230 8.88 9.62 -15.51
N SER A 231 8.43 10.37 -14.50
CA SER A 231 8.88 11.75 -14.24
C SER A 231 10.33 11.83 -13.72
N GLY A 232 10.88 10.71 -13.25
CA GLY A 232 12.24 10.65 -12.68
C GLY A 232 12.33 11.14 -11.24
N GLN A 233 11.19 11.31 -10.56
CA GLN A 233 11.10 11.78 -9.18
C GLN A 233 11.08 10.67 -8.14
N ILE A 234 10.93 9.40 -8.56
CA ILE A 234 10.79 8.27 -7.64
C ILE A 234 11.99 8.14 -6.70
N ASN A 235 11.73 8.19 -5.39
CA ASN A 235 12.71 7.89 -4.37
C ASN A 235 12.69 6.39 -4.04
N LEU A 236 13.78 5.71 -4.42
CA LEU A 236 13.98 4.26 -4.26
C LEU A 236 14.65 3.86 -2.93
N GLN A 237 14.83 4.80 -2.00
CA GLN A 237 15.43 4.52 -0.69
C GLN A 237 14.63 3.45 0.06
N MET A 238 15.32 2.33 0.32
CA MET A 238 14.76 1.20 1.05
C MET A 238 14.91 1.37 2.56
N GLY A 239 13.89 0.92 3.30
CA GLY A 239 13.87 0.96 4.77
C GLY A 239 13.64 2.36 5.34
N GLY A 240 13.85 2.52 6.65
CA GLY A 240 13.59 3.78 7.34
C GLY A 240 12.10 4.11 7.54
N PRO A 241 11.78 5.25 8.16
CA PRO A 241 10.41 5.66 8.41
C PRO A 241 9.65 5.91 7.11
N GLY A 242 8.34 5.64 7.11
CA GLY A 242 7.45 6.04 6.03
C GLY A 242 7.15 7.55 6.04
N PHE A 243 6.49 8.04 4.99
CA PHE A 243 6.04 9.44 4.91
C PHE A 243 4.55 9.56 5.28
N ARG A 244 4.17 10.72 5.83
CA ARG A 244 2.78 11.00 6.26
C ARG A 244 2.14 12.02 5.29
N PRO A 245 1.27 11.59 4.37
CA PRO A 245 0.58 12.48 3.44
C PRO A 245 -0.66 13.14 4.07
N PHE A 246 -0.57 13.50 5.36
CA PHE A 246 -1.67 14.10 6.10
C PHE A 246 -1.14 14.87 7.31
N THR A 247 -1.91 15.88 7.71
CA THR A 247 -1.76 16.49 9.03
C THR A 247 -2.73 15.87 10.00
N MET A 248 -2.32 15.75 11.27
CA MET A 248 -3.16 15.25 12.35
C MET A 248 -3.53 16.41 13.26
N THR A 249 -4.83 16.62 13.47
CA THR A 249 -5.35 17.60 14.42
C THR A 249 -6.15 16.85 15.48
N GLU A 250 -5.86 17.11 16.76
CA GLU A 250 -6.56 16.47 17.87
C GLU A 250 -7.56 17.45 18.49
N PHE A 251 -8.84 17.08 18.49
CA PHE A 251 -9.90 17.80 19.19
C PHE A 251 -10.96 16.82 19.69
N ASN A 252 -10.76 16.26 20.89
CA ASN A 252 -11.51 15.11 21.44
C ASN A 252 -11.42 13.79 20.63
N ALA A 253 -11.03 13.87 19.35
CA ALA A 253 -10.70 12.79 18.44
C ALA A 253 -9.57 13.24 17.49
N ALA A 254 -8.87 12.28 16.88
CA ALA A 254 -7.85 12.55 15.88
C ALA A 254 -8.50 12.72 14.49
N PHE A 255 -8.29 13.88 13.87
CA PHE A 255 -8.72 14.19 12.51
C PHE A 255 -7.51 14.20 11.58
N TYR A 256 -7.67 13.59 10.41
CA TYR A 256 -6.61 13.44 9.42
C TYR A 256 -7.01 14.18 8.15
N THR A 257 -6.26 15.24 7.82
CA THR A 257 -6.49 16.02 6.61
C THR A 257 -5.43 15.62 5.57
N PRO A 258 -5.81 15.05 4.41
CA PRO A 258 -4.87 14.74 3.36
C PRO A 258 -4.07 15.97 2.93
N MET A 259 -2.79 15.75 2.67
CA MET A 259 -1.87 16.81 2.25
C MET A 259 -0.98 16.30 1.12
N ASP A 260 -0.86 17.12 0.09
CA ASP A 260 0.05 16.91 -1.01
C ASP A 260 1.17 17.95 -0.94
N ARG A 261 2.43 17.49 -0.96
CA ARG A 261 3.59 18.38 -0.92
C ARG A 261 4.66 18.01 -1.94
N PRO A 262 5.48 18.97 -2.41
CA PRO A 262 6.46 18.73 -3.47
C PRO A 262 7.81 18.18 -2.96
N GLU A 263 8.04 18.06 -1.65
CA GLU A 263 9.35 17.66 -1.14
C GLU A 263 9.71 16.22 -1.52
N PRO A 264 11.00 15.90 -1.73
CA PRO A 264 11.45 14.57 -2.13
C PRO A 264 11.04 13.43 -1.19
N GLU A 265 10.73 13.73 0.08
CA GLU A 265 10.22 12.75 1.04
C GLU A 265 8.87 12.16 0.60
N PHE A 266 8.00 12.97 -0.01
CA PHE A 266 6.70 12.54 -0.50
C PHE A 266 6.80 11.72 -1.79
N ASN A 267 7.94 11.76 -2.49
CA ASN A 267 8.16 11.03 -3.73
C ASN A 267 8.67 9.59 -3.52
N ARG A 268 8.63 9.08 -2.29
CA ARG A 268 8.93 7.68 -1.99
C ARG A 268 7.88 6.76 -2.60
N ARG A 269 8.30 5.52 -2.88
CA ARG A 269 7.41 4.43 -3.26
C ARG A 269 6.23 4.36 -2.31
N THR A 270 5.04 4.14 -2.86
CA THR A 270 3.77 4.20 -2.14
C THR A 270 3.68 3.14 -1.04
N VAL A 271 4.50 2.07 -1.11
CA VAL A 271 4.66 1.11 0.00
C VAL A 271 5.16 1.72 1.31
N TYR A 272 5.85 2.88 1.26
CA TYR A 272 6.29 3.64 2.43
C TYR A 272 5.29 4.71 2.87
N ARG A 273 4.13 4.83 2.19
CA ARG A 273 3.06 5.75 2.57
C ARG A 273 2.37 5.24 3.82
N ILE A 274 2.20 6.09 4.83
CA ILE A 274 1.38 5.75 6.00
C ILE A 274 -0.10 5.86 5.63
N ASN A 275 -0.86 4.80 5.88
CA ASN A 275 -2.31 4.78 5.72
C ASN A 275 -2.99 5.04 7.05
N VAL A 276 -4.11 5.76 7.00
CA VAL A 276 -4.99 6.01 8.14
C VAL A 276 -6.26 5.19 7.92
N ASN A 277 -6.69 4.43 8.92
CA ASN A 277 -7.86 3.55 8.77
C ASN A 277 -9.16 4.30 8.42
N SER A 278 -9.30 5.57 8.84
CA SER A 278 -10.44 6.44 8.54
C SER A 278 -10.21 7.40 7.36
N GLY A 279 -8.98 7.47 6.84
CA GLY A 279 -8.58 8.46 5.85
C GLY A 279 -8.46 7.84 4.46
N LYS A 280 -8.98 8.54 3.45
CA LYS A 280 -8.84 8.16 2.05
C LYS A 280 -7.92 9.14 1.33
N ASP A 281 -7.10 8.61 0.44
CA ASP A 281 -6.33 9.42 -0.51
C ASP A 281 -7.20 9.64 -1.76
N PRO A 282 -7.51 10.88 -2.17
CA PRO A 282 -8.39 11.12 -3.32
C PRO A 282 -7.90 10.45 -4.61
N LEU A 283 -6.57 10.47 -4.83
CA LEU A 283 -5.96 9.84 -5.99
C LEU A 283 -6.05 8.32 -5.87
N LEU A 284 -5.61 7.73 -4.75
CA LEU A 284 -5.58 6.27 -4.65
C LEU A 284 -6.99 5.65 -4.58
N ASP A 285 -7.94 6.30 -3.89
CA ASP A 285 -9.33 5.83 -3.77
C ASP A 285 -10.02 5.82 -5.14
N SER A 286 -9.77 6.83 -5.98
CA SER A 286 -10.28 6.86 -7.36
C SER A 286 -9.84 5.63 -8.17
N PHE A 287 -8.65 5.09 -7.90
CA PHE A 287 -8.09 3.88 -8.54
C PHE A 287 -8.36 2.59 -7.75
N ASP A 288 -9.45 2.55 -6.96
CA ASP A 288 -9.89 1.38 -6.20
C ASP A 288 -8.88 0.88 -5.16
N CYS A 289 -8.09 1.78 -4.55
CA CYS A 289 -7.25 1.42 -3.42
C CYS A 289 -8.09 0.80 -2.29
N PRO A 290 -7.69 -0.36 -1.74
CA PRO A 290 -8.44 -1.01 -0.67
C PRO A 290 -8.61 -0.12 0.56
N ASP A 291 -9.81 -0.17 1.14
CA ASP A 291 -10.07 0.44 2.44
C ASP A 291 -9.28 -0.31 3.52
N PRO A 292 -8.39 0.37 4.28
CA PRO A 292 -7.56 -0.27 5.30
C PRO A 292 -8.34 -0.90 6.46
N SER A 293 -9.61 -0.50 6.65
CA SER A 293 -10.48 -1.00 7.72
C SER A 293 -11.16 -2.33 7.40
N VAL A 294 -11.13 -2.78 6.14
CA VAL A 294 -11.82 -4.01 5.71
C VAL A 294 -10.89 -5.00 5.00
N LYS A 295 -11.23 -6.29 5.07
CA LYS A 295 -10.50 -7.34 4.36
C LYS A 295 -10.80 -7.25 2.86
N THR A 296 -9.75 -7.11 2.05
CA THR A 296 -9.88 -7.03 0.58
C THR A 296 -9.12 -8.17 -0.10
N PRO A 297 -9.72 -9.38 -0.23
CA PRO A 297 -9.07 -10.52 -0.88
C PRO A 297 -8.83 -10.37 -2.38
N ARG A 298 -9.67 -9.57 -3.03
CA ARG A 298 -9.63 -9.25 -4.44
C ARG A 298 -9.84 -7.74 -4.55
N ARG A 299 -8.91 -7.06 -5.22
CA ARG A 299 -9.04 -5.63 -5.48
C ARG A 299 -10.09 -5.40 -6.56
N GLY A 300 -10.94 -4.39 -6.38
CA GLY A 300 -11.88 -3.96 -7.41
C GLY A 300 -11.13 -3.32 -8.56
N VAL A 301 -11.68 -3.44 -9.77
CA VAL A 301 -11.20 -2.69 -10.94
C VAL A 301 -12.43 -2.05 -11.56
N THR A 302 -12.62 -0.77 -11.27
CA THR A 302 -13.69 0.02 -11.88
C THR A 302 -13.09 0.93 -12.96
N THR A 303 -13.88 1.20 -14.00
CA THR A 303 -13.54 2.23 -14.99
C THR A 303 -14.59 3.32 -14.87
N THR A 304 -14.23 4.45 -14.27
CA THR A 304 -15.17 5.54 -14.00
C THR A 304 -14.65 6.86 -14.57
N PRO A 305 -15.53 7.78 -14.98
CA PRO A 305 -15.12 9.13 -15.36
C PRO A 305 -14.39 9.88 -14.25
N LEU A 306 -14.66 9.55 -12.98
CA LEU A 306 -13.99 10.14 -11.82
C LEU A 306 -12.48 9.88 -11.83
N GLN A 307 -12.03 8.72 -12.30
CA GLN A 307 -10.60 8.42 -12.45
C GLN A 307 -9.91 9.38 -13.41
N ALA A 308 -10.50 9.61 -14.58
CA ALA A 308 -9.97 10.55 -15.56
C ALA A 308 -9.97 11.98 -15.00
N LEU A 309 -11.07 12.41 -14.37
CA LEU A 309 -11.18 13.73 -13.76
C LEU A 309 -10.19 13.93 -12.62
N GLU A 310 -9.94 12.91 -11.80
CA GLU A 310 -8.93 12.95 -10.75
C GLU A 310 -7.54 13.15 -11.36
N LEU A 311 -7.17 12.34 -12.36
CA LEU A 311 -5.89 12.53 -13.05
C LEU A 311 -5.77 13.91 -13.74
N MET A 312 -6.89 14.48 -14.20
CA MET A 312 -6.89 15.80 -14.84
C MET A 312 -6.66 16.93 -13.84
N ASN A 313 -7.29 16.85 -12.66
CA ASN A 313 -7.34 17.97 -11.71
C ASN A 313 -6.39 17.82 -10.52
N ASN A 314 -5.70 16.69 -10.39
CA ASN A 314 -4.84 16.43 -9.25
C ASN A 314 -3.47 17.13 -9.37
N SER A 315 -3.10 17.88 -8.33
CA SER A 315 -1.87 18.66 -8.25
C SER A 315 -0.60 17.81 -8.37
N PHE A 316 -0.61 16.59 -7.83
CA PHE A 316 0.51 15.67 -7.96
C PHE A 316 0.70 15.27 -9.42
N VAL A 317 -0.36 14.94 -10.15
CA VAL A 317 -0.29 14.53 -11.56
C VAL A 317 0.25 15.68 -12.43
N GLN A 318 -0.20 16.91 -12.19
CA GLN A 318 0.30 18.10 -12.90
C GLN A 318 1.81 18.32 -12.62
N ARG A 319 2.26 18.16 -11.38
CA ARG A 319 3.70 18.24 -11.06
C ARG A 319 4.50 17.14 -11.76
N GLN A 320 4.01 15.90 -11.77
CA GLN A 320 4.69 14.80 -12.46
C GLN A 320 4.75 15.01 -13.97
N ALA A 321 3.71 15.59 -14.58
CA ALA A 321 3.71 15.96 -15.99
C ALA A 321 4.78 17.01 -16.34
N ASN A 322 4.95 18.02 -15.47
CA ASN A 322 6.01 19.02 -15.64
C ASN A 322 7.41 18.39 -15.54
N HIS A 323 7.66 17.55 -14.52
CA HIS A 323 8.93 16.85 -14.36
C HIS A 323 9.22 15.87 -15.50
N LEU A 324 8.19 15.20 -16.05
CA LEU A 324 8.34 14.36 -17.24
C LEU A 324 8.78 15.20 -18.45
N ALA A 325 8.17 16.36 -18.66
CA ALA A 325 8.53 17.27 -19.75
C ALA A 325 9.99 17.77 -19.61
N GLU A 326 10.39 18.19 -18.41
CA GLU A 326 11.77 18.61 -18.12
C GLU A 326 12.78 17.48 -18.39
N ARG A 327 12.47 16.26 -17.90
CA ARG A 327 13.29 15.08 -18.12
C ARG A 327 13.42 14.74 -19.61
N ALA A 328 12.33 14.82 -20.36
CA ALA A 328 12.30 14.51 -21.78
C ALA A 328 13.06 15.55 -22.62
N MET A 329 12.88 16.85 -22.34
CA MET A 329 13.64 17.92 -22.99
C MET A 329 15.13 17.77 -22.78
N LYS A 330 15.56 17.49 -21.53
CA LYS A 330 16.96 17.25 -21.21
C LYS A 330 17.53 16.05 -21.95
N ALA A 331 16.75 14.98 -22.11
CA ALA A 331 17.18 13.78 -22.83
C ALA A 331 17.24 13.99 -24.35
N ALA A 332 16.42 14.89 -24.89
CA ALA A 332 16.36 15.20 -26.31
C ALA A 332 17.31 16.32 -26.76
N GLY A 333 18.03 16.97 -25.84
CA GLY A 333 18.91 18.08 -26.16
C GLY A 333 18.16 19.32 -26.66
N ASP A 334 17.04 19.64 -26.00
CA ASP A 334 16.14 20.75 -26.31
C ASP A 334 15.40 20.67 -27.67
N ASP A 335 15.43 19.50 -28.32
CA ASP A 335 14.57 19.19 -29.46
C ASP A 335 13.17 18.73 -28.99
N VAL A 336 12.13 19.47 -29.39
CA VAL A 336 10.74 19.20 -29.00
C VAL A 336 10.23 17.88 -29.60
N ASP A 337 10.54 17.61 -30.87
CA ASP A 337 10.07 16.37 -31.53
C ASP A 337 10.77 15.14 -30.93
N GLY A 338 12.07 15.28 -30.64
CA GLY A 338 12.84 14.35 -29.83
C GLY A 338 12.25 14.11 -28.44
N ALA A 339 11.87 15.18 -27.75
CA ALA A 339 11.31 15.10 -26.41
C ALA A 339 9.94 14.40 -26.40
N ILE A 340 9.08 14.66 -27.40
CA ILE A 340 7.81 13.94 -27.58
C ILE A 340 8.06 12.43 -27.69
N ARG A 341 9.00 12.01 -28.54
CA ARG A 341 9.35 10.59 -28.68
C ARG A 341 9.82 9.99 -27.34
N VAL A 342 10.64 10.72 -26.58
CA VAL A 342 11.10 10.30 -25.25
C VAL A 342 9.92 10.17 -24.27
N CYS A 343 8.97 11.11 -24.26
CA CYS A 343 7.78 11.04 -23.40
C CYS A 343 6.96 9.76 -23.65
N TYR A 344 6.72 9.40 -24.92
CA TYR A 344 6.00 8.18 -25.27
C TYR A 344 6.76 6.92 -24.87
N LEU A 345 8.07 6.87 -25.12
CA LEU A 345 8.90 5.73 -24.71
C LEU A 345 8.92 5.54 -23.19
N LEU A 346 8.97 6.62 -22.42
CA LEU A 346 8.94 6.56 -20.95
C LEU A 346 7.55 6.18 -20.41
N ALA A 347 6.48 6.79 -20.95
CA ALA A 347 5.14 6.64 -20.40
C ALA A 347 4.44 5.34 -20.87
N VAL A 348 4.54 4.99 -22.15
CA VAL A 348 3.80 3.87 -22.75
C VAL A 348 4.69 2.79 -23.36
N GLY A 349 6.02 2.96 -23.35
CA GLY A 349 6.97 1.92 -23.77
C GLY A 349 7.07 1.70 -25.28
N ARG A 350 6.54 2.61 -26.10
CA ARG A 350 6.60 2.55 -27.57
C ARG A 350 6.78 3.94 -28.17
N GLU A 351 7.09 4.01 -29.46
CA GLU A 351 7.10 5.27 -30.19
C GLU A 351 5.67 5.76 -30.48
N PRO A 352 5.47 7.10 -30.60
CA PRO A 352 4.18 7.65 -31.01
C PRO A 352 3.88 7.28 -32.47
N THR A 353 2.61 7.01 -32.76
CA THR A 353 2.11 6.92 -34.13
C THR A 353 2.17 8.29 -34.83
N ALA A 354 2.09 8.32 -36.15
CA ALA A 354 2.13 9.59 -36.91
C ALA A 354 1.08 10.61 -36.43
N ASP A 355 -0.13 10.13 -36.14
CA ASP A 355 -1.25 10.95 -35.66
C ASP A 355 -1.05 11.42 -34.21
N GLU A 356 -0.50 10.58 -33.34
CA GLU A 356 -0.10 10.94 -31.98
C GLU A 356 1.01 11.99 -31.94
N THR A 357 2.00 11.87 -32.83
CA THR A 357 3.08 12.86 -32.98
C THR A 357 2.52 14.22 -33.37
N ILE A 358 1.60 14.27 -34.35
CA ILE A 358 0.97 15.52 -34.77
C ILE A 358 0.21 16.16 -33.61
N ARG A 359 -0.62 15.40 -32.89
CA ARG A 359 -1.37 15.91 -31.73
C ARG A 359 -0.46 16.40 -30.60
N ALA A 360 0.56 15.62 -30.26
CA ALA A 360 1.51 15.97 -29.21
C ALA A 360 2.32 17.22 -29.57
N ALA A 361 2.76 17.34 -30.82
CA ALA A 361 3.47 18.52 -31.31
C ALA A 361 2.61 19.78 -31.31
N THR A 362 1.33 19.66 -31.66
CA THR A 362 0.37 20.77 -31.56
C THR A 362 0.18 21.19 -30.10
N ALA A 363 -0.07 20.25 -29.20
CA ALA A 363 -0.22 20.55 -27.77
C ALA A 363 1.06 21.18 -27.18
N ALA A 364 2.24 20.66 -27.56
CA ALA A 364 3.53 21.18 -27.11
C ALA A 364 3.78 22.62 -27.57
N ARG A 365 3.41 22.96 -28.81
CA ARG A 365 3.54 24.32 -29.35
C ARG A 365 2.57 25.32 -28.74
N GLU A 366 1.31 24.91 -28.53
CA GLU A 366 0.28 25.82 -28.04
C GLU A 366 0.31 26.02 -26.53
N ARG A 367 0.66 24.98 -25.77
CA ARG A 367 0.49 24.94 -24.30
C ARG A 367 1.70 24.38 -23.55
N GLY A 368 2.81 24.11 -24.24
CA GLY A 368 4.01 23.51 -23.66
C GLY A 368 3.99 21.98 -23.63
N LEU A 369 5.18 21.38 -23.61
CA LEU A 369 5.36 19.92 -23.62
C LEU A 369 4.71 19.23 -22.41
N ASN A 370 4.58 19.93 -21.28
CA ASN A 370 3.88 19.44 -20.10
C ASN A 370 2.41 19.09 -20.39
N SER A 371 1.74 19.79 -21.30
CA SER A 371 0.37 19.48 -21.71
C SER A 371 0.28 18.14 -22.45
N ALA A 372 1.27 17.81 -23.29
CA ALA A 372 1.36 16.51 -23.93
C ALA A 372 1.67 15.40 -22.92
N CYS A 373 2.57 15.67 -21.96
CA CYS A 373 2.89 14.75 -20.86
C CYS A 373 1.66 14.48 -19.97
N TRP A 374 0.91 15.52 -19.64
CA TRP A 374 -0.32 15.41 -18.85
C TRP A 374 -1.37 14.54 -19.56
N ALA A 375 -1.57 14.73 -20.87
CA ALA A 375 -2.46 13.87 -21.66
C ALA A 375 -1.99 12.40 -21.70
N LEU A 376 -0.68 12.17 -21.79
CA LEU A 376 -0.11 10.82 -21.73
C LEU A 376 -0.36 10.13 -20.39
N LEU A 377 -0.10 10.82 -19.28
CA LEU A 377 -0.36 10.28 -17.93
C LEU A 377 -1.86 10.02 -17.67
N ASN A 378 -2.74 10.73 -18.38
CA ASN A 378 -4.19 10.53 -18.33
C ASN A 378 -4.71 9.42 -19.28
N SER A 379 -3.84 8.90 -20.16
CA SER A 379 -4.24 7.92 -21.15
C SER A 379 -4.56 6.56 -20.54
N THR A 380 -5.51 5.84 -21.15
CA THR A 380 -5.77 4.45 -20.76
C THR A 380 -4.53 3.57 -20.94
N GLU A 381 -3.71 3.82 -21.95
CA GLU A 381 -2.52 3.01 -22.20
C GLU A 381 -1.48 3.12 -21.07
N PHE A 382 -1.38 4.28 -20.41
CA PHE A 382 -0.47 4.47 -19.27
C PHE A 382 -0.81 3.58 -18.06
N ILE A 383 -2.10 3.30 -17.85
CA ILE A 383 -2.57 2.56 -16.66
C ILE A 383 -2.80 1.07 -16.92
N TYR A 384 -2.49 0.53 -18.10
CA TYR A 384 -2.66 -0.89 -18.42
C TYR A 384 -1.35 -1.55 -18.84
N VAL A 385 -1.12 -2.77 -18.34
CA VAL A 385 -0.03 -3.65 -18.78
C VAL A 385 -0.62 -4.76 -19.65
N ARG A 386 -0.02 -4.98 -20.82
CA ARG A 386 -0.50 -5.92 -21.85
C ARG A 386 0.40 -7.12 -22.04
#